data_AF-D6WQT3-F1
#
_entry.id   AF-D6WQT3-F1
#
_cell.length_a   1.000
_cell.length_b   1.000
_cell.length_c   1.000
_cell.angle_alpha   90.00
_cell.angle_beta   90.00
_cell.angle_gamma   90.00
#
_symmetry.space_group_name_H-M   'P 1'
#
loop_
_entity.id
_entity.type
_entity.pdbx_description
1 polymer ?
#
loop_
_entity_poly.entity_id
_entity_poly.type
_entity_poly.pdbx_seq_one_letter_code
_entity_poly.pdbx_strand_id
1 'polypeptide(L)'
;MSDDDRDIDVESDEGDDSDSRQPTPSRQSTGSQYYSQAEKRAHHNALERKRRDHIKDSFSSLRDSVPALNGEKVASRAQILKKAAEYIVFMRKKNHSHQQDIEDLKRQNSLLEAQIRTLEKAKSTGSFGGESSDGKDSNYNETESDTSDLEGSVQPRRPKKQKIGSYH
;
A
#
# COMPACT_ATOMS: atom_id res chain seq x y z
N MET A 1 -51.97 -12.70 21.82
CA MET A 1 -50.57 -13.12 21.69
C MET A 1 -50.62 -14.34 20.79
N SER A 2 -50.14 -14.20 19.55
CA SER A 2 -50.26 -15.20 18.50
C SER A 2 -49.05 -16.12 18.51
N ASP A 3 -49.34 -17.42 18.57
CA ASP A 3 -48.45 -18.55 18.35
C ASP A 3 -47.67 -18.43 17.04
N ASP A 4 -46.35 -18.66 17.07
CA ASP A 4 -45.58 -19.12 15.91
C ASP A 4 -44.23 -19.70 16.39
N ASP A 5 -44.28 -20.78 17.18
CA ASP A 5 -43.14 -21.68 17.37
C ASP A 5 -42.99 -22.51 16.09
N ARG A 6 -42.16 -22.03 15.15
CA ARG A 6 -41.76 -22.83 13.98
C ARG A 6 -40.51 -23.61 14.32
N ASP A 7 -40.69 -24.89 14.63
CA ASP A 7 -39.64 -25.89 14.59
C ASP A 7 -39.03 -25.91 13.17
N ILE A 8 -37.74 -25.61 13.07
CA ILE A 8 -36.98 -25.77 11.83
C ILE A 8 -36.55 -27.24 11.78
N ASP A 9 -37.34 -28.07 11.12
CA ASP A 9 -36.92 -29.40 10.69
C ASP A 9 -35.84 -29.24 9.61
N VAL A 10 -34.57 -29.23 10.03
CA VAL A 10 -33.44 -29.51 9.13
C VAL A 10 -33.46 -31.01 8.86
N GLU A 11 -34.12 -31.40 7.76
CA GLU A 11 -33.83 -32.68 7.15
C GLU A 11 -32.36 -32.69 6.72
N SER A 12 -31.58 -33.53 7.39
CA SER A 12 -30.23 -33.85 6.97
C SER A 12 -30.35 -34.69 5.70
N ASP A 13 -30.13 -34.05 4.55
CA ASP A 13 -29.99 -34.70 3.25
C ASP A 13 -28.82 -35.69 3.32
N GLU A 14 -29.13 -36.95 3.65
CA GLU A 14 -28.20 -38.07 3.58
C GLU A 14 -27.94 -38.37 2.11
N GLY A 15 -26.81 -37.85 1.62
CA GLY A 15 -26.36 -38.08 0.26
C GLY A 15 -26.25 -39.57 -0.10
N ASP A 16 -27.15 -39.98 -1.00
CA ASP A 16 -26.98 -40.93 -2.10
C ASP A 16 -26.12 -42.18 -1.82
N ASP A 17 -26.82 -43.24 -1.40
CA ASP A 17 -26.39 -44.63 -1.40
C ASP A 17 -26.27 -45.15 -2.84
N SER A 18 -25.16 -44.85 -3.50
CA SER A 18 -24.80 -45.48 -4.78
C SER A 18 -24.27 -46.91 -4.58
N ASP A 19 -25.12 -47.85 -4.16
CA ASP A 19 -24.88 -49.31 -4.27
C ASP A 19 -25.26 -49.81 -5.68
N SER A 20 -24.42 -49.48 -6.66
CA SER A 20 -24.43 -50.17 -7.95
C SER A 20 -23.67 -51.49 -7.85
N ARG A 21 -24.39 -52.56 -7.54
CA ARG A 21 -23.91 -53.94 -7.65
C ARG A 21 -23.46 -54.29 -9.08
N GLN A 22 -22.14 -54.39 -9.29
CA GLN A 22 -21.53 -55.20 -10.35
C GLN A 22 -20.16 -55.75 -9.86
N PRO A 23 -19.99 -57.07 -9.70
CA PRO A 23 -18.66 -57.66 -9.50
C PRO A 23 -18.00 -57.86 -10.87
N THR A 24 -16.94 -57.10 -11.16
CA THR A 24 -16.05 -57.36 -12.31
C THR A 24 -14.77 -58.05 -11.82
N PRO A 25 -14.28 -59.10 -12.51
CA PRO A 25 -13.15 -59.87 -12.05
C PRO A 25 -11.83 -59.19 -12.45
N SER A 26 -10.89 -59.19 -11.50
CA SER A 26 -9.45 -59.17 -11.70
C SER A 26 -8.90 -58.15 -12.69
N ARG A 27 -8.54 -56.97 -12.16
CA ARG A 27 -7.44 -56.19 -12.74
C ARG A 27 -6.48 -55.79 -11.62
N GLN A 28 -5.36 -56.51 -11.58
CA GLN A 28 -4.13 -56.29 -10.85
C GLN A 28 -4.11 -55.00 -10.01
N SER A 29 -4.39 -55.13 -8.71
CA SER A 29 -4.15 -54.07 -7.72
C SER A 29 -2.65 -53.93 -7.52
N THR A 30 -2.01 -53.14 -8.37
CA THR A 30 -0.69 -52.58 -8.08
C THR A 30 -0.87 -51.51 -7.00
N GLY A 31 -0.67 -51.91 -5.74
CA GLY A 31 -0.29 -50.99 -4.66
C GLY A 31 -1.40 -50.11 -4.11
N SER A 32 -2.61 -50.64 -3.91
CA SER A 32 -3.54 -50.04 -2.94
C SER A 32 -2.91 -50.17 -1.55
N GLN A 33 -2.06 -49.20 -1.19
CA GLN A 33 -1.63 -48.98 0.18
C GLN A 33 -2.89 -48.62 0.97
N TYR A 34 -3.55 -49.64 1.51
CA TYR A 34 -4.62 -49.50 2.47
C TYR A 34 -4.02 -48.89 3.73
N TYR A 35 -3.80 -47.57 3.70
CA TYR A 35 -3.47 -46.82 4.89
C TYR A 35 -4.54 -47.10 5.92
N SER A 36 -4.11 -47.60 7.07
CA SER A 36 -4.93 -47.71 8.26
C SER A 36 -5.61 -46.37 8.53
N GLN A 37 -6.75 -46.39 9.21
CA GLN A 37 -7.45 -45.16 9.59
C GLN A 37 -6.53 -44.22 10.39
N ALA A 38 -5.57 -44.78 11.15
CA ALA A 38 -4.54 -44.02 11.84
C ALA A 38 -3.56 -43.32 10.87
N GLU A 39 -3.08 -44.02 9.84
CA GLU A 39 -2.17 -43.44 8.84
C GLU A 39 -2.85 -42.36 7.99
N LYS A 40 -4.13 -42.52 7.62
CA LYS A 40 -4.88 -41.47 6.93
C LYS A 40 -4.98 -40.20 7.77
N ARG A 41 -5.27 -40.32 9.08
CA ARG A 41 -5.26 -39.19 10.02
C ARG A 41 -3.88 -38.56 10.17
N ALA A 42 -2.83 -39.38 10.27
CA ALA A 42 -1.46 -38.90 10.37
C ALA A 42 -1.04 -38.11 9.11
N HIS A 43 -1.35 -38.63 7.93
CA HIS A 43 -1.09 -37.97 6.66
C HIS A 43 -1.83 -36.64 6.54
N HIS A 44 -3.13 -36.61 6.88
CA HIS A 44 -3.90 -35.36 6.90
C HIS A 44 -3.29 -34.32 7.85
N ASN A 45 -2.91 -34.73 9.08
CA ASN A 45 -2.26 -33.85 10.05
C ASN A 45 -0.91 -33.31 9.57
N ALA A 46 -0.15 -34.12 8.82
CA ALA A 46 1.12 -33.72 8.23
C ALA A 46 0.91 -32.66 7.13
N LEU A 47 -0.05 -32.87 6.22
CA LEU A 47 -0.38 -31.91 5.17
C LEU A 47 -0.85 -30.58 5.75
N GLU A 48 -1.71 -30.61 6.76
CA GLU A 48 -2.23 -29.41 7.39
C GLU A 48 -1.14 -28.64 8.15
N ARG A 49 -0.18 -29.34 8.77
CA ARG A 49 1.01 -28.69 9.35
C ARG A 49 1.82 -27.95 8.28
N LYS A 50 2.11 -28.62 7.16
CA LYS A 50 2.80 -28.00 6.03
C LYS A 50 2.06 -26.76 5.52
N ARG A 51 0.72 -26.83 5.38
CA ARG A 51 -0.10 -25.66 5.02
C ARG A 51 0.06 -24.52 6.02
N ARG A 52 0.01 -24.80 7.33
CA ARG A 52 0.18 -23.76 8.37
C ARG A 52 1.56 -23.12 8.35
N ASP A 53 2.61 -23.89 8.06
CA ASP A 53 3.97 -23.37 7.94
C ASP A 53 4.07 -22.40 6.75
N HIS A 54 3.51 -22.76 5.61
CA HIS A 54 3.45 -21.86 4.43
C HIS A 54 2.70 -20.56 4.73
N ILE A 55 1.58 -20.63 5.47
CA ILE A 55 0.83 -19.45 5.90
C ILE A 55 1.68 -18.59 6.84
N LYS A 56 2.39 -19.22 7.79
CA LYS A 56 3.28 -18.51 8.73
C LYS A 56 4.39 -17.76 7.99
N ASP A 57 4.97 -18.37 6.95
CA ASP A 57 5.98 -17.72 6.11
C ASP A 57 5.37 -16.54 5.35
N SER A 58 4.18 -16.72 4.78
CA SER A 58 3.45 -15.64 4.09
C SER A 58 3.17 -14.44 5.02
N PHE A 59 2.80 -14.69 6.29
CA PHE A 59 2.63 -13.63 7.28
C PHE A 59 3.95 -12.92 7.62
N SER A 60 5.06 -13.65 7.63
CA SER A 60 6.39 -13.08 7.88
C SER A 60 6.79 -12.14 6.75
N SER A 61 6.66 -12.60 5.49
CA SER A 61 6.91 -11.77 4.30
C SER A 61 6.00 -10.54 4.24
N LEU A 62 4.72 -10.70 4.60
CA LEU A 62 3.78 -9.57 4.64
C LEU A 62 4.20 -8.55 5.70
N ARG A 63 4.56 -8.98 6.91
CA ARG A 63 5.03 -8.09 7.98
C ARG A 63 6.23 -7.27 7.52
N ASP A 64 7.22 -7.92 6.91
CA ASP A 64 8.47 -7.28 6.51
C ASP A 64 8.28 -6.28 5.34
N SER A 65 7.16 -6.40 4.61
CA SER A 65 6.77 -5.48 3.53
C SER A 65 6.00 -4.24 4.01
N VAL A 66 5.59 -4.20 5.29
CA VAL A 66 4.77 -3.11 5.85
C VAL A 66 5.64 -2.27 6.80
N PRO A 67 6.09 -1.06 6.40
CA PRO A 67 7.09 -0.29 7.15
C PRO A 67 6.76 -0.03 8.63
N ALA A 68 5.48 0.12 8.96
CA ALA A 68 5.03 0.35 10.34
C ALA A 68 5.25 -0.85 11.28
N LEU A 69 5.47 -2.05 10.73
CA LEU A 69 5.74 -3.27 11.47
C LEU A 69 7.24 -3.63 11.48
N ASN A 70 8.07 -2.90 10.72
CA ASN A 70 9.50 -3.16 10.66
C ASN A 70 10.13 -2.85 12.02
N GLY A 71 10.81 -3.85 12.60
CA GLY A 71 11.42 -3.74 13.93
C GLY A 71 10.50 -4.13 15.09
N GLU A 72 9.22 -4.40 14.85
CA GLU A 72 8.33 -4.95 15.86
C GLU A 72 8.60 -6.46 16.02
N LYS A 73 9.27 -6.84 17.12
CA LYS A 73 9.71 -8.22 17.36
C LYS A 73 8.55 -9.23 17.36
N VAL A 74 7.35 -8.80 17.77
CA VAL A 74 6.16 -9.66 17.84
C VAL A 74 4.92 -8.85 17.41
N ALA A 75 4.52 -8.98 16.15
CA ALA A 75 3.24 -8.47 15.64
C ALA A 75 2.23 -9.63 15.51
N SER A 76 1.03 -9.47 16.08
CA SER A 76 -0.03 -10.49 15.94
C SER A 76 -0.56 -10.56 14.51
N ARG A 77 -1.14 -11.70 14.10
CA ARG A 77 -1.76 -11.86 12.76
C ARG A 77 -2.80 -10.78 12.46
N ALA A 78 -3.64 -10.45 13.44
CA ALA A 78 -4.65 -9.41 13.30
C ALA A 78 -4.02 -8.02 13.08
N GLN A 79 -2.97 -7.69 13.82
CA GLN A 79 -2.23 -6.43 13.62
C GLN A 79 -1.56 -6.38 12.25
N ILE A 80 -0.94 -7.48 11.79
CA ILE A 80 -0.32 -7.55 10.45
C ILE A 80 -1.35 -7.23 9.36
N LEU A 81 -2.52 -7.88 9.40
CA LEU A 81 -3.60 -7.64 8.43
C LEU A 81 -4.11 -6.19 8.49
N LYS A 82 -4.34 -5.66 9.70
CA LYS A 82 -4.80 -4.29 9.90
C LYS A 82 -3.81 -3.27 9.34
N LYS A 83 -2.54 -3.39 9.70
CA LYS A 83 -1.48 -2.47 9.24
C LYS A 83 -1.19 -2.59 7.75
N ALA A 84 -1.28 -3.80 7.18
CA ALA A 84 -1.19 -3.98 5.74
C ALA A 84 -2.33 -3.27 5.00
N ALA A 85 -3.58 -3.41 5.47
CA ALA A 85 -4.72 -2.73 4.87
C ALA A 85 -4.58 -1.20 4.97
N GLU A 86 -4.20 -0.67 6.14
CA GLU A 86 -3.90 0.75 6.33
C GLU A 86 -2.80 1.23 5.36
N TYR A 87 -1.73 0.46 5.21
CA TYR A 87 -0.61 0.81 4.33
C TYR A 87 -1.00 0.81 2.84
N ILE A 88 -1.84 -0.12 2.39
CA ILE A 88 -2.37 -0.12 1.01
C ILE A 88 -3.18 1.16 0.73
N VAL A 89 -4.07 1.54 1.65
CA VAL A 89 -4.87 2.77 1.52
C VAL A 89 -3.96 4.00 1.48
N PHE A 90 -2.99 4.07 2.40
CA PHE A 90 -2.01 5.14 2.44
C PHE A 90 -1.21 5.25 1.13
N MET A 91 -0.67 4.14 0.63
CA MET A 91 0.13 4.14 -0.60
C MET A 91 -0.69 4.51 -1.83
N ARG A 92 -1.97 4.12 -1.90
CA ARG A 92 -2.88 4.57 -2.97
C ARG A 92 -3.06 6.09 -2.96
N LYS A 93 -3.33 6.68 -1.79
CA LYS A 93 -3.45 8.13 -1.65
C LYS A 93 -2.15 8.85 -2.00
N LYS A 94 -1.02 8.34 -1.52
CA LYS A 94 0.31 8.89 -1.79
C LYS A 94 0.66 8.86 -3.28
N ASN A 95 0.43 7.74 -3.95
CA ASN A 95 0.66 7.61 -5.39
C ASN A 95 -0.24 8.55 -6.18
N HIS A 96 -1.50 8.74 -5.77
CA HIS A 96 -2.41 9.69 -6.41
C HIS A 96 -1.91 11.13 -6.29
N SER A 97 -1.46 11.55 -5.11
CA SER A 97 -0.85 12.88 -4.90
C SER A 97 0.37 13.07 -5.80
N HIS A 98 1.28 12.10 -5.84
CA HIS A 98 2.46 12.19 -6.71
C HIS A 98 2.09 12.23 -8.19
N GLN A 99 1.03 11.53 -8.59
CA GLN A 99 0.54 11.59 -9.96
C GLN A 99 -0.01 12.99 -10.32
N GLN A 100 -0.71 13.64 -9.39
CA GLN A 100 -1.13 15.05 -9.55
C GLN A 100 0.07 15.98 -9.66
N ASP A 101 1.07 15.84 -8.77
CA ASP A 101 2.29 16.66 -8.80
C ASP A 101 3.02 16.50 -10.15
N ILE A 102 3.09 15.29 -10.69
CA ILE A 102 3.67 15.01 -12.01
C ILE A 102 2.89 15.70 -13.12
N GLU A 103 1.56 15.68 -13.07
CA GLU A 103 0.70 16.32 -14.07
C GLU A 103 0.82 17.84 -14.06
N ASP A 104 0.87 18.44 -12.86
CA ASP A 104 1.03 19.88 -12.70
C ASP A 104 2.41 20.35 -13.16
N LEU A 105 3.48 19.62 -12.81
CA LEU A 105 4.84 19.91 -13.29
C LEU A 105 4.94 19.78 -14.82
N LYS A 106 4.29 18.78 -15.42
CA LYS A 106 4.22 18.65 -16.88
C LYS A 106 3.50 19.82 -17.54
N ARG A 107 2.41 20.30 -16.94
CA ARG A 107 1.68 21.47 -17.43
C ARG A 107 2.56 22.72 -17.35
N GLN A 108 3.22 22.94 -16.22
CA GLN A 108 4.13 24.08 -16.02
C GLN A 108 5.30 24.04 -17.03
N ASN A 109 5.94 22.89 -17.21
CA ASN A 109 7.02 22.74 -18.19
C ASN A 109 6.54 23.05 -19.61
N SER A 110 5.36 22.56 -20.01
CA SER A 110 4.79 22.85 -21.33
C SER A 110 4.57 24.36 -21.56
N LEU A 111 4.07 25.07 -20.54
CA LEU A 111 3.88 26.52 -20.60
C LEU A 111 5.22 27.26 -20.72
N LEU A 112 6.22 26.87 -19.92
CA LEU A 112 7.55 27.46 -19.96
C LEU A 112 8.24 27.21 -21.32
N GLU A 113 8.15 25.99 -21.84
CA GLU A 113 8.65 25.66 -23.18
C GLU A 113 7.96 26.49 -24.27
N ALA A 114 6.66 26.74 -24.17
CA ALA A 114 5.94 27.60 -25.12
C ALA A 114 6.41 29.07 -25.03
N GLN A 115 6.67 29.57 -23.82
CA GLN A 115 7.23 30.91 -23.61
C GLN A 115 8.65 31.02 -24.19
N ILE A 116 9.51 30.03 -23.94
CA ILE A 116 10.87 29.96 -24.49
C ILE A 116 10.81 29.99 -26.03
N ARG A 117 10.00 29.14 -26.66
CA ARG A 117 9.83 29.13 -28.12
C ARG A 117 9.38 30.48 -28.68
N THR A 118 8.49 31.18 -27.97
CA THR A 118 8.00 32.50 -28.38
C THR A 118 9.10 33.56 -28.30
N LEU A 119 9.87 33.56 -27.21
CA LEU A 119 10.99 34.50 -27.01
C LEU A 119 12.14 34.23 -28.00
N GLU A 120 12.45 32.97 -28.27
CA GLU A 120 13.45 32.57 -29.29
C GLU A 120 13.03 33.02 -30.69
N LYS A 121 11.74 32.89 -31.04
CA LYS A 121 11.20 33.43 -32.28
C LYS A 121 11.32 34.95 -32.34
N ALA A 122 10.93 35.67 -31.28
CA ALA A 122 11.04 37.13 -31.23
C ALA A 122 12.50 37.61 -31.38
N LYS A 123 13.44 36.95 -30.68
CA LYS A 123 14.88 37.23 -30.76
C LYS A 123 15.47 36.97 -32.14
N SER A 124 15.08 35.86 -32.78
CA SER A 124 15.55 35.53 -34.14
C SER A 124 14.96 36.44 -35.22
N THR A 125 13.74 36.96 -35.03
CA THR A 125 13.12 37.94 -35.94
C THR A 125 13.68 39.35 -35.83
N GLY A 126 14.68 39.60 -34.97
CA GLY A 126 15.35 40.91 -34.87
C GLY A 126 14.48 42.03 -34.29
N SER A 127 13.31 41.72 -33.74
CA SER A 127 12.40 42.69 -33.10
C SER A 127 12.78 42.92 -31.63
N PHE A 128 14.06 43.21 -31.36
CA PHE A 128 14.47 43.79 -30.09
C PHE A 128 14.67 45.27 -30.39
N GLY A 129 13.73 46.11 -29.95
CA GLY A 129 13.75 47.55 -30.15
C GLY A 129 15.07 48.13 -29.62
N GLY A 130 16.02 48.33 -30.53
CA GLY A 130 17.16 49.21 -30.34
C GLY A 130 16.70 50.65 -30.51
N GLU A 131 15.83 51.11 -29.63
CA GLU A 131 15.65 52.55 -29.39
C GLU A 131 16.19 52.84 -28.00
N SER A 132 17.45 53.24 -27.96
CA SER A 132 17.92 54.14 -26.92
C SER A 132 17.17 55.46 -27.10
N SER A 133 16.02 55.56 -26.45
CA SER A 133 15.21 56.77 -26.39
C SER A 133 15.21 57.23 -24.93
N ASP A 134 16.02 58.26 -24.72
CA ASP A 134 16.08 59.13 -23.55
C ASP A 134 14.70 59.76 -23.32
N GLY A 135 14.11 59.66 -22.12
CA GLY A 135 12.84 60.35 -21.86
C GLY A 135 11.99 59.84 -20.69
N LYS A 136 12.35 60.30 -19.49
CA LYS A 136 11.48 60.91 -18.47
C LYS A 136 10.03 60.41 -18.25
N ASP A 137 9.79 60.21 -16.96
CA ASP A 137 8.61 60.58 -16.16
C ASP A 137 7.48 59.57 -15.88
N SER A 138 7.16 59.53 -14.58
CA SER A 138 5.91 59.12 -13.93
C SER A 138 5.68 57.61 -13.82
N ASN A 139 5.14 57.04 -12.75
CA ASN A 139 4.43 57.57 -11.60
C ASN A 139 4.51 56.49 -10.51
N TYR A 140 5.05 56.80 -9.33
CA TYR A 140 5.00 55.89 -8.19
C TYR A 140 3.56 55.86 -7.66
N ASN A 141 2.78 54.88 -8.08
CA ASN A 141 1.57 54.50 -7.37
C ASN A 141 1.92 53.42 -6.35
N GLU A 142 2.03 53.90 -5.13
CA GLU A 142 1.98 53.19 -3.86
C GLU A 142 0.70 52.35 -3.77
N THR A 143 0.84 51.03 -3.68
CA THR A 143 -0.17 50.17 -3.04
C THR A 143 0.53 49.20 -2.12
N GLU A 144 0.58 49.63 -0.87
CA GLU A 144 0.68 48.83 0.35
C GLU A 144 -0.12 47.52 0.20
N SER A 145 0.50 46.38 0.42
CA SER A 145 -0.21 45.09 0.60
C SER A 145 0.55 44.22 1.59
N ASP A 146 0.28 44.53 2.85
CA ASP A 146 0.12 43.65 4.01
C ASP A 146 0.65 42.21 3.87
N THR A 147 1.89 41.99 4.30
CA THR A 147 2.44 40.65 4.52
C THR A 147 2.06 40.22 5.94
N SER A 148 0.95 39.51 6.08
CA SER A 148 0.61 38.87 7.35
C SER A 148 1.50 37.64 7.58
N ASP A 149 2.19 37.76 8.70
CA ASP A 149 3.06 36.81 9.40
C ASP A 149 2.35 35.48 9.72
N LEU A 150 2.93 34.36 9.27
CA LEU A 150 2.62 33.04 9.82
C LEU A 150 3.92 32.41 10.34
N GLU A 151 4.04 32.54 11.66
CA GLU A 151 5.09 32.05 12.53
C GLU A 151 5.38 30.55 12.33
N GLY A 152 6.47 30.25 11.62
CA GLY A 152 7.07 28.92 11.58
C GLY A 152 7.97 28.72 12.80
N SER A 153 7.46 28.01 13.81
CA SER A 153 8.19 27.63 15.02
C SER A 153 9.45 26.78 14.72
N VAL A 154 10.58 27.46 14.53
CA VAL A 154 11.91 26.83 14.49
C VAL A 154 12.35 26.53 15.92
N GLN A 155 12.20 25.28 16.37
CA GLN A 155 12.82 24.84 17.63
C GLN A 155 14.34 24.75 17.50
N PRO A 156 15.13 25.40 18.35
CA PRO A 156 16.58 25.29 18.33
C PRO A 156 17.04 23.92 18.90
N ARG A 157 17.79 23.19 18.08
CA ARG A 157 18.43 21.91 18.45
C ARG A 157 19.46 22.14 19.56
N ARG A 158 19.26 21.51 20.71
CA ARG A 158 20.25 21.44 21.81
C ARG A 158 21.40 20.48 21.45
N PRO A 159 22.68 20.86 21.61
CA PRO A 159 23.78 19.91 21.49
C PRO A 159 23.87 18.99 22.72
N LYS A 160 24.02 17.68 22.48
CA LYS A 160 24.22 16.65 23.50
C LYS A 160 25.62 16.80 24.11
N LYS A 161 25.72 17.01 25.43
CA LYS A 161 26.97 16.86 26.17
C LYS A 161 27.22 15.37 26.43
N GLN A 162 28.35 14.85 25.97
CA GLN A 162 28.88 13.54 26.37
C GLN A 162 29.19 13.58 27.87
N LYS A 163 28.66 12.64 28.64
CA LYS A 163 29.08 12.40 30.02
C LYS A 163 30.05 11.22 30.02
N ILE A 164 31.31 11.52 30.31
CA ILE A 164 32.38 10.56 30.56
C ILE A 164 32.43 10.31 32.08
N GLY A 165 32.63 9.05 32.48
CA GLY A 165 32.96 8.61 33.84
C GLY A 165 31.81 7.87 34.55
N SER A 166 32.02 6.78 35.28
CA SER A 166 33.25 6.06 35.67
C SER A 166 32.84 4.64 36.07
N TYR A 167 33.70 3.67 35.80
CA TYR A 167 33.69 2.35 36.44
C TYR A 167 33.73 2.52 37.96
N HIS A 168 32.92 1.75 38.68
CA HIS A 168 33.20 1.10 39.96
C HIS A 168 32.44 -0.23 39.97
#